data_AF-A0A4V3B0F3-F1
#
_entry.id   AF-A0A4V3B0F3-F1
#
_cell.length_a   1.000
_cell.length_b   1.000
_cell.length_c   1.000
_cell.angle_alpha   90.00
_cell.angle_beta   90.00
_cell.angle_gamma   90.00
#
_symmetry.space_group_name_H-M   'P 1'
#
loop_
_entity.id
_entity.type
_entity.pdbx_description
1 polymer ?
#
loop_
_entity_poly.entity_id
_entity_poly.type
_entity_poly.pdbx_seq_one_letter_code
_entity_poly.pdbx_strand_id
1 'polypeptide(L)'
;MRLVNTYLSKEEMKKQEIDLISKLFNKHYSEEIEISNYKYDDRTYYETDFDLMEIEFEQKTIYKEINKLIELHEKAIQLISQDVEIIIANDDTDAEIQVFENNNNDVSGFGLFITKRKIPEIKPYYTSTICNAYLNFEHVSFGVMFELD
;
A
#
# COMPACT_ATOMS: atom_id res chain seq x y z
N MET A 1 2.18 -15.48 -1.97
CA MET A 1 2.37 -14.51 -3.08
C MET A 1 3.33 -13.41 -2.62
N ARG A 2 3.83 -12.58 -3.53
CA ARG A 2 4.52 -11.34 -3.18
C ARG A 2 3.47 -10.25 -2.96
N LEU A 3 3.46 -9.60 -1.81
CA LEU A 3 2.60 -8.45 -1.56
C LEU A 3 3.47 -7.20 -1.62
N VAL A 4 3.37 -6.46 -2.71
CA VAL A 4 4.13 -5.23 -2.92
C VAL A 4 3.43 -4.09 -2.21
N ASN A 5 4.18 -3.37 -1.37
CA ASN A 5 3.69 -2.21 -0.63
C ASN A 5 4.54 -1.01 -1.01
N THR A 6 4.06 -0.22 -1.96
CA THR A 6 4.79 0.88 -2.56
C THR A 6 4.44 2.19 -1.87
N TYR A 7 5.45 2.87 -1.34
CA TYR A 7 5.34 4.18 -0.75
C TYR A 7 5.81 5.23 -1.75
N LEU A 8 4.87 6.03 -2.26
CA LEU A 8 5.17 7.16 -3.12
C LEU A 8 5.39 8.41 -2.28
N SER A 9 6.55 9.03 -2.46
CA SER A 9 6.99 10.21 -1.71
C SER A 9 7.54 11.29 -2.66
N LYS A 10 7.49 12.56 -2.24
CA LYS A 10 8.03 13.67 -3.05
C LYS A 10 9.55 13.79 -2.93
N GLU A 11 10.10 13.33 -1.83
CA GLU A 11 11.53 13.25 -1.56
C GLU A 11 11.88 11.83 -1.15
N GLU A 12 13.10 11.38 -1.44
CA GLU A 12 13.57 10.05 -1.02
C GLU A 12 13.34 9.82 0.48
N MET A 13 12.74 8.68 0.83
CA MET A 13 12.52 8.31 2.22
C MET A 13 13.86 8.12 2.95
N LYS A 14 13.96 8.62 4.18
CA LYS A 14 15.20 8.50 4.94
C LYS A 14 15.39 7.04 5.33
N LYS A 15 16.64 6.56 5.25
CA LYS A 15 17.02 5.22 5.70
C LYS A 15 16.49 4.86 7.09
N GLN A 16 16.52 5.79 8.04
CA GLN A 16 15.99 5.56 9.39
C GLN A 16 14.47 5.30 9.39
N GLU A 17 13.70 5.98 8.54
CA GLU A 17 12.26 5.76 8.39
C GLU A 17 12.02 4.37 7.80
N ILE A 18 12.76 4.01 6.75
CA ILE A 18 12.72 2.69 6.12
C ILE A 18 13.03 1.57 7.13
N ASP A 19 14.09 1.73 7.92
CA ASP A 19 14.49 0.76 8.95
C ASP A 19 13.40 0.60 10.04
N LEU A 20 12.71 1.68 10.41
CA LEU A 20 11.63 1.64 11.40
C LEU A 20 10.38 0.96 10.85
N ILE A 21 10.03 1.22 9.59
CA ILE A 21 8.91 0.57 8.90
C ILE A 21 9.23 -0.92 8.71
N SER A 22 10.41 -1.28 8.23
CA SER A 22 10.83 -2.69 8.13
C SER A 22 10.72 -3.42 9.47
N LYS A 23 11.18 -2.82 10.56
CA LYS A 23 11.01 -3.38 11.92
C LYS A 23 9.55 -3.48 12.35
N LEU A 24 8.69 -2.58 11.90
CA LEU A 24 7.24 -2.65 12.17
C LEU A 24 6.64 -3.87 11.45
N PHE A 25 6.91 -4.05 10.16
CA PHE A 25 6.39 -5.20 9.40
C PHE A 25 6.91 -6.53 9.95
N ASN A 26 8.21 -6.63 10.26
CA ASN A 26 8.84 -7.83 10.85
C ASN A 26 8.28 -8.23 12.22
N LYS A 27 7.52 -7.38 12.92
CA LYS A 27 6.80 -7.77 14.14
C LYS A 27 5.50 -8.53 13.86
N HIS A 28 4.98 -8.42 12.64
CA HIS A 28 3.65 -8.88 12.25
C HIS A 28 3.66 -9.92 11.13
N TYR A 29 4.76 -9.98 10.39
CA TYR A 29 5.08 -10.94 9.34
C TYR A 29 6.42 -11.58 9.70
N SER A 30 6.46 -12.92 9.63
CA SER A 30 7.68 -13.71 9.86
C SER A 30 8.53 -13.85 8.60
N GLU A 31 7.93 -13.51 7.46
CA GLU A 31 8.44 -13.71 6.12
C GLU A 31 9.52 -12.67 5.78
N GLU A 32 10.33 -12.99 4.77
CA GLU A 32 11.32 -12.07 4.26
C GLU A 32 10.66 -10.81 3.68
N ILE A 33 11.27 -9.67 3.97
CA ILE A 33 10.87 -8.37 3.43
C ILE A 33 12.00 -7.90 2.52
N GLU A 34 11.73 -7.86 1.23
CA GLU A 34 12.63 -7.22 0.26
C GLU A 34 12.31 -5.72 0.21
N ILE A 35 13.34 -4.89 0.27
CA ILE A 35 13.20 -3.43 0.25
C ILE A 35 13.92 -2.90 -0.96
N SER A 36 13.22 -2.13 -1.78
CA SER A 36 13.80 -1.49 -2.94
C SER A 36 13.40 -0.02 -3.03
N ASN A 37 14.25 0.79 -3.65
CA ASN A 37 14.07 2.23 -3.76
C ASN A 37 14.39 2.65 -5.18
N TYR A 38 13.48 3.40 -5.80
CA TYR A 38 13.61 3.84 -7.18
C TYR A 38 13.30 5.32 -7.31
N LYS A 39 14.02 5.95 -8.24
CA LYS A 39 13.64 7.23 -8.81
C LYS A 39 13.89 7.18 -10.31
N TYR A 40 12.82 6.98 -11.07
CA TYR A 40 12.87 7.06 -12.52
C TYR A 40 12.84 8.52 -12.97
N ASP A 41 13.64 8.85 -13.99
CA ASP A 41 13.85 10.23 -14.47
C ASP A 41 12.57 10.89 -14.99
N ASP A 42 11.64 10.10 -15.52
CA ASP A 42 10.36 10.54 -16.09
C ASP A 42 9.21 10.53 -15.09
N ARG A 43 9.45 10.08 -13.85
CA ARG A 43 8.43 9.98 -12.80
C ARG A 43 8.41 11.21 -11.92
N THR A 44 7.26 11.46 -11.32
CA THR A 44 7.06 12.54 -10.34
C THR A 44 7.52 12.11 -8.95
N TYR A 45 7.22 10.89 -8.53
CA TYR A 45 7.46 10.42 -7.16
C TYR A 45 8.77 9.63 -7.03
N TYR A 46 9.27 9.53 -5.80
CA TYR A 46 10.19 8.49 -5.35
C TYR A 46 9.36 7.30 -4.90
N GLU A 47 9.84 6.11 -5.22
CA GLU A 47 9.22 4.84 -4.87
C GLU A 47 10.07 4.13 -3.83
N THR A 48 9.46 3.70 -2.74
CA THR A 48 10.05 2.80 -1.76
C THR A 48 9.13 1.61 -1.55
N ASP A 49 9.57 0.44 -1.96
CA ASP A 49 8.78 -0.78 -1.91
C ASP A 49 9.18 -1.64 -0.71
N PHE A 50 8.18 -2.16 -0.03
CA PHE A 50 8.33 -3.20 1.00
C PHE A 50 7.59 -4.45 0.52
N ASP A 51 8.33 -5.34 -0.12
CA ASP A 51 7.81 -6.57 -0.70
C ASP A 51 7.75 -7.64 0.38
N LEU A 52 6.54 -7.97 0.81
CA LEU A 52 6.33 -9.07 1.74
C LEU A 52 6.23 -10.37 0.95
N MET A 53 7.16 -11.28 1.20
CA MET A 53 7.23 -12.55 0.48
C MET A 53 6.30 -13.59 1.12
N GLU A 54 5.87 -14.57 0.33
CA GLU A 54 5.10 -15.73 0.79
C GLU A 54 3.81 -15.41 1.59
N ILE A 55 3.20 -14.24 1.35
CA ILE A 55 1.92 -13.87 1.99
C ILE A 55 0.78 -14.69 1.37
N GLU A 56 -0.07 -15.26 2.20
CA GLU A 56 -1.28 -15.96 1.78
C GLU A 56 -2.49 -15.34 2.47
N PHE A 57 -3.48 -14.94 1.68
CA PHE A 57 -4.78 -14.55 2.21
C PHE A 57 -5.81 -15.63 1.95
N GLU A 58 -6.68 -15.85 2.92
CA GLU A 58 -7.83 -16.75 2.77
C GLU A 58 -9.11 -15.94 2.62
N GLN A 59 -10.02 -16.39 1.77
CA GLN A 59 -11.33 -15.73 1.56
C GLN A 59 -12.07 -15.47 2.87
N LYS A 60 -11.97 -16.39 3.84
CA LYS A 60 -12.67 -16.30 5.13
C LYS A 60 -12.09 -15.24 6.06
N THR A 61 -10.82 -14.85 5.86
CA THR A 61 -10.10 -13.95 6.76
C THR A 61 -9.61 -12.68 6.06
N ILE A 62 -9.76 -12.56 4.74
CA ILE A 62 -9.22 -11.46 3.93
C ILE A 62 -9.53 -10.08 4.52
N TYR A 63 -10.78 -9.79 4.90
CA TYR A 63 -11.13 -8.49 5.48
C TYR A 63 -10.43 -8.22 6.82
N LYS A 64 -10.22 -9.24 7.64
CA LYS A 64 -9.49 -9.11 8.90
C LYS A 64 -8.01 -8.81 8.62
N GLU A 65 -7.41 -9.50 7.66
CA GLU A 65 -6.01 -9.29 7.30
C GLU A 65 -5.78 -7.95 6.60
N ILE A 66 -6.72 -7.49 5.76
CA ILE A 66 -6.70 -6.14 5.17
C ILE A 66 -6.77 -5.07 6.26
N ASN A 67 -7.64 -5.24 7.27
CA ASN A 67 -7.68 -4.30 8.40
C ASN A 67 -6.36 -4.29 9.18
N LYS A 68 -5.75 -5.45 9.42
CA LYS A 68 -4.42 -5.55 10.04
C LYS A 68 -3.37 -4.80 9.20
N LEU A 69 -3.41 -4.95 7.88
CA LEU A 69 -2.49 -4.27 6.97
C LEU A 69 -2.68 -2.75 6.99
N ILE A 70 -3.92 -2.27 6.96
CA ILE A 70 -4.25 -0.84 7.10
C ILE A 70 -3.72 -0.28 8.42
N GLU A 71 -3.90 -0.98 9.54
CA GLU A 71 -3.39 -0.55 10.85
C GLU A 71 -1.85 -0.49 10.90
N LEU A 72 -1.15 -1.35 10.15
CA LEU A 72 0.30 -1.30 10.03
C LEU A 72 0.75 -0.09 9.23
N HIS A 73 0.11 0.17 8.09
CA HIS A 73 0.40 1.36 7.30
C HIS A 73 0.06 2.65 8.02
N GLU A 74 -1.03 2.68 8.81
CA GLU A 74 -1.34 3.84 9.65
C GLU A 74 -0.19 4.15 10.62
N LYS A 75 0.36 3.13 11.28
CA LYS A 75 1.55 3.29 12.15
C LYS A 75 2.79 3.70 11.34
N ALA A 76 2.98 3.14 10.14
CA ALA A 76 4.09 3.49 9.26
C ALA A 76 4.03 4.97 8.86
N ILE A 77 2.85 5.48 8.48
CA ILE A 77 2.62 6.89 8.13
C ILE A 77 3.05 7.82 9.27
N GLN A 78 2.81 7.45 10.53
CA GLN A 78 3.24 8.24 11.69
C GLN A 78 4.76 8.26 11.90
N LEU A 79 5.49 7.31 11.34
CA LEU A 79 6.95 7.23 11.43
C LEU A 79 7.67 8.03 10.33
N ILE A 80 6.93 8.44 9.29
CA ILE A 80 7.47 9.14 8.12
C ILE A 80 7.31 10.65 8.31
N SER A 81 8.39 11.39 8.08
CA SER A 81 8.43 12.85 8.29
C SER A 81 7.80 13.67 7.17
N GLN A 82 7.33 13.01 6.10
CA GLN A 82 6.70 13.61 4.93
C GLN A 82 5.34 12.96 4.62
N ASP A 83 4.62 13.51 3.65
CA ASP A 83 3.42 12.88 3.11
C ASP A 83 3.79 11.76 2.15
N VAL A 84 3.04 10.67 2.25
CA VAL A 84 3.19 9.48 1.41
C VAL A 84 1.82 9.02 0.94
N GLU A 85 1.83 8.42 -0.24
CA GLU A 85 0.70 7.74 -0.85
C GLU A 85 1.10 6.27 -0.98
N ILE A 86 0.26 5.34 -0.49
CA ILE A 86 0.65 3.94 -0.38
C ILE A 86 -0.25 3.10 -1.29
N ILE A 87 0.36 2.35 -2.19
CA ILE A 87 -0.31 1.41 -3.11
C ILE A 87 0.09 -0.01 -2.70
N ILE A 88 -0.89 -0.90 -2.55
CA ILE A 88 -0.64 -2.30 -2.23
C ILE A 88 -1.23 -3.19 -3.34
N ALA A 89 -0.39 -4.06 -3.89
CA ALA A 89 -0.73 -4.97 -5.00
C ALA A 89 -0.07 -6.35 -4.86
N ASN A 90 -0.47 -7.29 -5.72
CA ASN A 90 -0.05 -8.71 -5.66
C ASN A 90 1.22 -9.03 -6.45
N ASP A 91 1.77 -8.08 -7.20
CA ASP A 91 2.97 -8.33 -8.00
C ASP A 91 3.76 -7.06 -8.29
N ASP A 92 3.19 -6.09 -9.00
CA ASP A 92 3.82 -4.82 -9.35
C ASP A 92 2.79 -3.70 -9.17
N THR A 93 3.28 -2.47 -9.05
CA THR A 93 2.48 -1.25 -8.91
C THR A 93 2.72 -0.23 -10.01
N ASP A 94 3.59 -0.50 -11.00
CA ASP A 94 3.95 0.47 -12.05
C ASP A 94 2.72 1.03 -12.80
N ALA A 95 1.75 0.17 -13.12
CA ALA A 95 0.52 0.58 -13.80
C ALA A 95 -0.33 1.52 -12.92
N GLU A 96 -0.52 1.18 -11.65
CA GLU A 96 -1.21 2.00 -10.66
C GLU A 96 -0.48 3.34 -10.45
N ILE A 97 0.84 3.34 -10.41
CA ILE A 97 1.66 4.57 -10.30
C ILE A 97 1.43 5.46 -11.52
N GLN A 98 1.42 4.91 -12.74
CA GLN A 98 1.10 5.69 -13.95
C GLN A 98 -0.29 6.32 -13.89
N VAL A 99 -1.31 5.58 -13.44
CA VAL A 99 -2.67 6.12 -13.27
C VAL A 99 -2.66 7.23 -12.22
N PHE A 100 -1.99 6.99 -11.09
CA PHE A 100 -1.90 7.94 -9.99
C PHE A 100 -1.23 9.26 -10.38
N GLU A 101 -0.14 9.19 -11.15
CA GLU A 101 0.58 10.38 -11.61
C GLU A 101 -0.23 11.22 -12.60
N ASN A 102 -1.07 10.57 -13.41
CA ASN A 102 -1.97 11.27 -14.34
C ASN A 102 -3.18 11.89 -13.63
N ASN A 103 -3.78 11.15 -12.68
CA ASN A 103 -4.90 11.62 -11.88
C ASN A 103 -4.88 10.97 -10.48
N ASN A 104 -4.36 11.69 -9.50
CA ASN A 104 -4.21 11.17 -8.14
C ASN A 104 -5.54 10.93 -7.39
N ASN A 105 -6.69 11.29 -7.96
CA ASN A 105 -8.00 10.94 -7.41
C ASN A 105 -8.59 9.67 -8.03
N ASP A 106 -8.03 9.18 -9.15
CA ASP A 106 -8.47 7.93 -9.75
C ASP A 106 -7.72 6.74 -9.15
N VAL A 107 -8.32 6.18 -8.09
CA VAL A 107 -7.81 4.99 -7.40
C VAL A 107 -8.77 3.82 -7.56
N SER A 108 -9.71 3.93 -8.51
CA SER A 108 -10.77 2.95 -8.72
C SER A 108 -10.22 1.58 -9.09
N GLY A 109 -9.08 1.53 -9.80
CA GLY A 109 -8.41 0.28 -10.19
C GLY A 109 -7.58 -0.37 -9.09
N PHE A 110 -7.36 0.30 -7.95
CA PHE A 110 -6.28 -0.10 -7.03
C PHE A 110 -6.80 -1.12 -6.02
N GLY A 111 -6.03 -2.17 -5.77
CA GLY A 111 -6.39 -3.20 -4.80
C GLY A 111 -6.59 -2.63 -3.41
N LEU A 112 -5.54 -2.03 -2.86
CA LEU A 112 -5.63 -1.22 -1.64
C LEU A 112 -4.78 0.02 -1.80
N PHE A 113 -5.40 1.17 -1.57
CA PHE A 113 -4.75 2.47 -1.59
C PHE A 113 -4.93 3.19 -0.25
N ILE A 114 -3.85 3.69 0.33
CA ILE A 114 -3.87 4.39 1.63
C ILE A 114 -3.24 5.76 1.49
N THR A 115 -3.95 6.77 2.00
CA THR A 115 -3.54 8.16 1.90
C THR A 115 -3.98 8.99 3.11
N LYS A 116 -3.26 10.07 3.43
CA LYS A 116 -3.72 11.03 4.44
C LYS A 116 -4.92 11.85 3.97
N ARG A 117 -5.00 12.16 2.68
CA ARG A 117 -6.07 13.03 2.15
C ARG A 117 -7.35 12.25 1.94
N LYS A 118 -8.46 12.97 1.85
CA LYS A 118 -9.73 12.40 1.43
C LYS A 118 -9.92 12.65 -0.07
N ILE A 119 -10.15 11.59 -0.83
CA ILE A 119 -10.52 11.67 -2.24
C ILE A 119 -12.00 12.09 -2.34
N PRO A 120 -12.32 13.16 -3.09
CA PRO A 120 -13.70 13.56 -3.32
C PRO A 120 -14.51 12.43 -3.96
N GLU A 121 -15.80 12.34 -3.62
CA GLU A 121 -16.77 11.45 -4.27
C GLU A 121 -16.55 9.93 -4.08
N ILE A 122 -15.39 9.51 -3.56
CA ILE A 122 -15.12 8.12 -3.20
C ILE A 122 -15.26 7.94 -1.68
N LYS A 123 -16.10 6.99 -1.26
CA LYS A 123 -16.24 6.61 0.15
C LYS A 123 -15.06 5.71 0.55
N PRO A 124 -14.26 6.07 1.57
CA PRO A 124 -13.22 5.19 2.07
C PRO A 124 -13.79 3.89 2.64
N TYR A 125 -13.06 2.79 2.47
CA TYR A 125 -13.29 1.54 3.20
C TYR A 125 -13.00 1.74 4.69
N TYR A 126 -11.92 2.46 4.99
CA TYR A 126 -11.46 2.79 6.34
C TYR A 126 -11.11 4.28 6.43
N THR A 127 -11.41 4.89 7.57
CA THR A 127 -11.02 6.27 7.89
C THR A 127 -10.60 6.35 9.35
N SER A 128 -9.46 6.99 9.60
CA SER A 128 -9.01 7.42 10.91
C SER A 128 -8.63 8.90 10.89
N THR A 129 -8.05 9.38 11.98
CA THR A 129 -7.46 10.73 12.02
C THR A 129 -6.12 10.82 11.28
N ILE A 130 -5.55 9.68 10.89
CA ILE A 130 -4.22 9.58 10.28
C ILE A 130 -4.33 9.34 8.78
N CYS A 131 -5.23 8.46 8.35
CA CYS A 131 -5.37 8.10 6.93
C CYS A 131 -6.80 7.69 6.54
N ASN A 132 -6.98 7.57 5.23
CA ASN A 132 -8.12 6.94 4.57
C ASN A 132 -7.58 5.77 3.75
N ALA A 133 -8.26 4.63 3.79
CA ALA A 133 -7.98 3.49 2.94
C ALA A 133 -9.13 3.23 1.97
N TYR A 134 -8.79 2.93 0.72
CA TYR A 134 -9.68 2.63 -0.37
C TYR A 134 -9.36 1.22 -0.85
N LEU A 135 -10.33 0.31 -0.76
CA LEU A 135 -10.17 -1.12 -1.03
C LEU A 135 -11.05 -1.51 -2.21
N ASN A 136 -10.48 -2.16 -3.22
CA ASN A 136 -11.23 -2.72 -4.35
C ASN A 136 -10.78 -4.15 -4.66
N PHE A 137 -11.73 -5.10 -4.58
CA PHE A 137 -11.51 -6.50 -4.95
C PHE A 137 -11.88 -6.84 -6.41
N GLU A 138 -12.47 -5.92 -7.15
CA GLU A 138 -12.90 -6.14 -8.55
C GLU A 138 -11.69 -6.36 -9.49
N HIS A 139 -10.58 -5.69 -9.21
CA HIS A 139 -9.38 -5.72 -10.05
C HIS A 139 -8.19 -6.42 -9.39
N VAL A 140 -8.15 -6.47 -8.05
CA VAL A 140 -7.08 -7.12 -7.29
C VAL A 140 -7.68 -7.99 -6.20
N SER A 141 -7.56 -9.30 -6.36
CA SER A 141 -8.20 -10.25 -5.45
C SER A 141 -7.32 -10.67 -4.27
N PHE A 142 -6.09 -10.14 -4.16
CA PHE A 142 -5.11 -10.59 -3.16
C PHE A 142 -4.87 -12.10 -3.16
N GLY A 143 -4.90 -12.72 -4.35
CA GLY A 143 -4.74 -14.17 -4.52
C GLY A 143 -5.98 -14.99 -4.12
N VAL A 144 -7.05 -14.34 -3.68
CA VAL A 144 -8.30 -14.98 -3.29
C VAL A 144 -9.21 -15.14 -4.51
N MET A 145 -9.97 -16.25 -4.59
CA MET A 145 -11.09 -16.34 -5.51
C MET A 145 -12.39 -16.11 -4.73
N PHE A 146 -13.17 -15.12 -5.16
CA PHE A 146 -14.51 -14.88 -4.63
C PHE A 146 -15.50 -15.66 -5.50
N GLU A 147 -16.32 -16.51 -4.88
CA GLU A 147 -17.45 -17.14 -5.58
C GLU A 147 -18.47 -16.05 -5.95
N LEU A 148 -18.92 -16.04 -7.20
CA LEU A 148 -20.01 -15.18 -7.64
C LEU A 148 -21.32 -15.78 -7.13
N ASP A 149 -22.01 -15.07 -6.22
CA ASP A 149 -23.41 -15.35 -5.86
C ASP A 149 -24.37 -14.96 -7.00
#